data_AF-A0A916WH89-F1
#
_entry.id   AF-A0A916WH89-F1
#
_cell.length_a   1.000
_cell.length_b   1.000
_cell.length_c   1.000
_cell.angle_alpha   90.00
_cell.angle_beta   90.00
_cell.angle_gamma   90.00
#
_symmetry.space_group_name_H-M   'P 1'
#
loop_
_entity.id
_entity.type
_entity.pdbx_description
1 polymer ?
#
loop_
_entity_poly.entity_id
_entity_poly.type
_entity_poly.pdbx_seq_one_letter_code
_entity_poly.pdbx_strand_id
1 'polypeptide(L)'
;MGSTGFRALLTRSLALASAEVPWLRAVHVKSDGTLEGLEKFEAQIDLDYFFEGRVVLLAALLGLLVAFIGEKLTVQLVRGVWPKLYLNDLDFSKGAKNEKTK
;
A
#
# COMPACT_ATOMS: atom_id res chain seq x y z
N MET A 1 5.70 21.52 3.57
CA MET A 1 4.87 20.62 2.74
C MET A 1 5.44 19.22 2.89
N GLY A 2 4.76 18.31 3.60
CA GLY A 2 5.28 16.95 3.84
C GLY A 2 4.17 16.02 4.34
N SER A 3 3.49 16.39 5.42
CA SER A 3 2.38 15.62 6.00
C SER A 3 1.12 15.61 5.13
N THR A 4 0.74 16.74 4.54
CA THR A 4 -0.46 16.84 3.68
C THR A 4 -0.33 15.97 2.42
N GLY A 5 0.88 15.93 1.81
CA GLY A 5 1.15 15.11 0.63
C GLY A 5 1.15 13.63 0.96
N PHE A 6 1.81 13.24 2.06
CA PHE A 6 1.78 11.87 2.57
C PHE A 6 0.34 11.43 2.89
N ARG A 7 -0.46 12.28 3.54
CA ARG A 7 -1.86 11.98 3.85
C ARG A 7 -2.67 11.74 2.58
N ALA A 8 -2.54 12.62 1.58
CA ALA A 8 -3.24 12.46 0.30
C ALA A 8 -2.85 11.14 -0.41
N LEU A 9 -1.56 10.81 -0.38
CA LEU A 9 -1.04 9.55 -0.93
C LEU A 9 -1.63 8.33 -0.19
N LEU A 10 -1.61 8.36 1.13
CA LEU A 10 -2.11 7.27 1.99
C LEU A 10 -3.64 7.11 1.88
N THR A 11 -4.39 8.21 1.79
CA THR A 11 -5.83 8.16 1.53
C THR A 11 -6.12 7.52 0.17
N ARG A 12 -5.34 7.85 -0.86
CA ARG A 12 -5.52 7.27 -2.19
C ARG A 12 -5.15 5.79 -2.22
N SER A 13 -4.06 5.39 -1.56
CA SER A 13 -3.67 3.98 -1.48
C SER A 13 -4.71 3.17 -0.71
N LEU A 14 -5.25 3.71 0.36
CA LEU A 14 -6.33 3.07 1.12
C LEU A 14 -7.60 2.91 0.29
N ALA A 15 -7.96 3.90 -0.53
CA ALA A 15 -9.10 3.79 -1.43
C ALA A 15 -8.90 2.70 -2.50
N LEU A 16 -7.68 2.53 -3.02
CA LEU A 16 -7.36 1.42 -3.95
C LEU A 16 -7.44 0.07 -3.23
N ALA A 17 -6.80 -0.05 -2.08
CA ALA A 17 -6.78 -1.30 -1.32
C ALA A 17 -8.17 -1.72 -0.85
N SER A 18 -9.02 -0.76 -0.50
CA SER A 18 -10.42 -0.97 -0.12
C SER A 18 -11.33 -1.42 -1.27
N ALA A 19 -10.87 -1.29 -2.52
CA ALA A 19 -11.57 -1.83 -3.67
C ALA A 19 -11.30 -3.34 -3.83
N GLU A 20 -10.12 -3.80 -3.42
CA GLU A 20 -9.72 -5.22 -3.47
C GLU A 20 -10.09 -5.96 -2.18
N VAL A 21 -9.92 -5.31 -1.02
CA VAL A 21 -10.14 -5.90 0.30
C VAL A 21 -11.21 -5.10 1.06
N PRO A 22 -12.47 -5.58 1.13
CA PRO A 22 -13.60 -4.80 1.61
C PRO A 22 -13.50 -4.30 3.06
N TRP A 23 -12.82 -5.04 3.95
CA TRP A 23 -12.72 -4.64 5.37
C TRP A 23 -11.87 -3.38 5.57
N LEU A 24 -10.96 -3.07 4.64
CA LEU A 24 -10.16 -1.84 4.69
C LEU A 24 -11.00 -0.57 4.54
N ARG A 25 -12.25 -0.66 4.05
CA ARG A 25 -13.18 0.49 4.00
C ARG A 25 -13.50 1.07 5.37
N ALA A 26 -13.39 0.27 6.42
CA ALA A 26 -13.60 0.73 7.79
C ALA A 26 -12.35 1.42 8.37
N VAL A 27 -11.19 1.28 7.72
CA VAL A 27 -9.95 1.96 8.10
C VAL A 27 -9.99 3.38 7.56
N HIS A 28 -9.52 4.34 8.36
CA HIS A 28 -9.51 5.76 7.97
C HIS A 28 -8.14 6.38 8.21
N VAL A 29 -7.73 7.31 7.36
CA VAL A 29 -6.51 8.11 7.58
C VAL A 29 -6.86 9.34 8.41
N LYS A 30 -6.28 9.46 9.60
CA LYS A 30 -6.45 10.62 10.49
C LYS A 30 -5.71 11.85 9.96
N SER A 31 -6.03 13.01 10.54
CA SER A 31 -5.41 14.29 10.19
C SER A 31 -3.89 14.33 10.40
N ASP A 32 -3.38 13.52 11.32
CA ASP A 32 -1.95 13.33 11.62
C ASP A 32 -1.25 12.31 10.69
N GLY A 33 -2.00 11.63 9.81
CA GLY A 33 -1.48 10.61 8.91
C GLY A 33 -1.46 9.19 9.49
N THR A 34 -1.98 8.98 10.70
CA THR A 34 -2.13 7.64 11.29
C THR A 34 -3.36 6.91 10.73
N LEU A 35 -3.32 5.58 10.76
CA LEU A 35 -4.45 4.74 10.35
C LEU A 35 -5.32 4.40 11.56
N GLU A 36 -6.57 4.82 11.53
CA GLU A 36 -7.56 4.44 12.52
C GLU A 36 -8.28 3.16 12.10
N GLY A 37 -8.51 2.26 13.06
CA GLY A 37 -9.34 1.08 12.85
C GLY A 37 -8.55 -0.18 12.50
N LEU A 38 -7.30 -0.07 12.04
CA LEU A 38 -6.46 -1.23 11.68
C LEU A 38 -6.28 -2.20 12.87
N GLU A 39 -5.96 -1.67 14.06
CA GLU A 39 -5.76 -2.45 15.29
C GLU A 39 -7.04 -3.14 15.78
N LYS A 40 -8.21 -2.56 15.47
CA LYS A 40 -9.51 -3.12 15.89
C LYS A 40 -9.82 -4.42 15.12
N PHE A 41 -9.32 -4.54 13.89
CA PHE A 41 -9.55 -5.70 13.03
C PHE A 41 -8.60 -6.86 13.34
N GLU A 42 -7.39 -6.60 13.84
CA GLU A 42 -6.42 -7.65 14.20
C GLU A 42 -6.99 -8.69 15.18
N ALA A 43 -7.90 -8.28 16.07
CA ALA A 43 -8.57 -9.18 17.02
C ALA A 43 -9.91 -9.78 16.53
N GLN A 44 -10.45 -9.29 15.41
CA GLN A 44 -11.81 -9.62 14.95
C GLN A 44 -11.86 -10.44 13.66
N ILE A 45 -10.83 -10.37 12.82
CA ILE A 45 -10.76 -11.12 11.56
C ILE A 45 -9.61 -12.13 11.57
N ASP A 46 -9.72 -13.12 10.69
CA ASP A 46 -8.67 -14.11 10.48
C ASP A 46 -7.32 -13.43 10.20
N LEU A 47 -6.24 -13.95 10.80
CA LEU A 47 -4.90 -13.40 10.65
C LEU A 47 -4.45 -13.40 9.20
N ASP A 48 -4.71 -14.47 8.44
CA ASP A 48 -4.34 -14.54 7.02
C ASP A 48 -5.04 -13.45 6.22
N TYR A 49 -6.33 -13.24 6.48
CA TYR A 49 -7.13 -12.21 5.82
C TYR A 49 -6.73 -10.78 6.22
N PHE A 50 -6.30 -10.60 7.47
CA PHE A 50 -5.73 -9.34 7.94
C PHE A 50 -4.38 -9.05 7.27
N PHE A 51 -3.50 -10.06 7.17
CA PHE A 51 -2.22 -9.93 6.48
C PHE A 51 -2.40 -9.58 5.01
N GLU A 52 -3.33 -10.23 4.31
CA GLU A 52 -3.65 -9.92 2.91
C GLU A 52 -4.04 -8.45 2.74
N GLY A 53 -4.94 -7.93 3.58
CA GLY A 53 -5.31 -6.52 3.53
C GLY A 53 -4.15 -5.56 3.78
N ARG A 54 -3.23 -5.90 4.70
CA ARG A 54 -2.02 -5.08 4.93
C ARG A 54 -1.07 -5.11 3.73
N VAL A 55 -0.90 -6.27 3.11
CA VAL A 55 -0.06 -6.42 1.92
C VAL A 55 -0.64 -5.63 0.74
N VAL A 56 -1.95 -5.73 0.50
CA VAL A 56 -2.62 -4.98 -0.57
C VAL A 56 -2.54 -3.46 -0.33
N LEU A 57 -2.72 -3.01 0.91
CA LEU A 57 -2.55 -1.59 1.27
C LEU A 57 -1.13 -1.09 1.00
N LEU A 58 -0.13 -1.87 1.42
CA LEU A 58 1.27 -1.54 1.20
C LEU A 58 1.62 -1.55 -0.30
N ALA A 59 1.13 -2.53 -1.05
CA ALA A 59 1.31 -2.62 -2.50
C ALA A 59 0.69 -1.43 -3.22
N ALA A 60 -0.53 -1.00 -2.85
CA ALA A 60 -1.16 0.18 -3.41
C ALA A 60 -0.37 1.46 -3.12
N LEU A 61 0.19 1.59 -1.91
CA LEU A 61 1.02 2.74 -1.52
C LEU A 61 2.32 2.80 -2.35
N LEU A 62 3.02 1.67 -2.44
CA LEU A 62 4.24 1.56 -3.24
C LEU A 62 3.95 1.77 -4.73
N GLY A 63 2.86 1.22 -5.26
CA GLY A 63 2.43 1.42 -6.63
C GLY A 63 2.18 2.90 -6.95
N LEU A 64 1.56 3.65 -6.03
CA LEU A 64 1.41 5.11 -6.17
C LEU A 64 2.76 5.83 -6.14
N LEU A 65 3.70 5.44 -5.27
CA LEU A 65 5.06 6.00 -5.28
C LEU A 65 5.76 5.74 -6.62
N VAL A 66 5.71 4.50 -7.12
CA VAL A 66 6.26 4.16 -8.44
C VAL A 66 5.62 5.03 -9.53
N ALA A 67 4.31 5.25 -9.49
CA ALA A 67 3.60 6.08 -10.46
C ALA A 67 3.99 7.58 -10.40
N PHE A 68 4.32 8.11 -9.22
CA PHE A 68 4.63 9.53 -9.05
C PHE A 68 6.12 9.88 -9.20
N ILE A 69 7.00 9.07 -8.62
CA ILE A 69 8.45 9.34 -8.56
C ILE A 69 9.28 8.30 -9.33
N GLY A 70 8.64 7.26 -9.87
CA GLY A 70 9.31 6.18 -10.58
C GLY A 70 9.79 5.06 -9.66
N GLU A 71 10.04 3.92 -10.29
CA GLU A 71 10.47 2.69 -9.63
C GLU A 71 11.81 2.85 -8.91
N LYS A 72 12.82 3.40 -9.60
CA LYS A 72 14.18 3.56 -9.05
C LYS A 72 14.19 4.32 -7.74
N LEU A 73 13.49 5.46 -7.68
CA LEU A 73 13.43 6.28 -6.47
C LEU A 73 12.62 5.59 -5.36
N THR A 74 11.54 4.90 -5.73
CA THR A 74 10.74 4.12 -4.78
C THR A 74 11.57 3.01 -4.13
N VAL A 75 12.32 2.22 -4.92
CA VAL A 75 13.21 1.17 -4.41
C VAL A 75 14.32 1.77 -3.52
N GLN A 76 14.90 2.92 -3.89
CA GLN A 76 15.89 3.59 -3.04
C GLN A 76 15.31 4.04 -1.69
N LEU A 77 14.08 4.58 -1.68
CA LEU A 77 13.39 4.96 -0.44
C LEU A 77 13.11 3.75 0.45
N VAL A 78 12.56 2.67 -0.12
CA VAL A 78 12.28 1.44 0.64
C VAL A 78 13.58 0.83 1.18
N ARG A 79 14.65 0.80 0.38
CA ARG A 79 15.97 0.33 0.83
C ARG A 79 16.55 1.21 1.94
N GLY A 80 16.30 2.52 1.90
CA GLY A 80 16.73 3.45 2.94
C GLY A 80 16.06 3.17 4.30
N VAL A 81 14.78 2.80 4.30
CA VAL A 81 14.03 2.48 5.53
C VAL A 81 14.21 1.01 5.95
N TRP A 82 14.30 0.10 4.99
CA TRP A 82 14.52 -1.33 5.18
C TRP A 82 15.84 -1.80 4.53
N PRO A 83 16.99 -1.50 5.15
CA PRO A 83 18.30 -1.85 4.59
C PRO A 83 18.54 -3.37 4.51
N LYS A 84 17.78 -4.18 5.26
CA LYS A 84 17.88 -5.64 5.26
C LYS A 84 17.00 -6.33 4.20
N LEU A 85 16.15 -5.58 3.49
CA LEU A 85 15.34 -6.15 2.41
C LEU A 85 16.16 -6.20 1.12
N TYR A 86 16.34 -7.41 0.59
CA TYR A 86 16.93 -7.64 -0.72
C TYR A 86 15.90 -7.36 -1.82
N LEU A 87 15.71 -6.09 -2.15
CA LEU A 87 14.73 -5.63 -3.16
C LEU A 87 15.21 -5.82 -4.61
N ASN A 88 16.29 -6.58 -4.84
CA ASN A 88 16.87 -6.72 -6.17
C ASN A 88 15.96 -7.48 -7.15
N ASP A 89 14.92 -8.14 -6.64
CA ASP A 89 13.94 -8.94 -7.39
C ASP A 89 12.55 -8.27 -7.46
N LEU A 90 12.41 -7.05 -6.93
CA LEU A 90 11.15 -6.30 -7.00
C LEU A 90 11.00 -5.65 -8.37
N ASP A 91 10.31 -6.33 -9.27
CA ASP A 91 9.85 -5.78 -10.55
C ASP A 91 8.47 -5.15 -10.38
N PHE A 92 8.40 -3.82 -10.29
CA PHE A 92 7.14 -3.08 -10.24
C PHE A 92 6.50 -2.92 -11.63
N SER A 93 7.19 -3.32 -12.69
CA SER A 93 6.72 -3.26 -14.08
C SER A 93 5.70 -4.35 -14.42
N LYS A 94 5.50 -5.34 -13.52
CA LYS A 94 4.48 -6.38 -13.70
C LYS A 94 3.06 -5.87 -13.37
N GLY A 95 2.61 -4.86 -14.11
CA GLY A 95 1.20 -4.61 -14.30
C GLY A 95 0.57 -5.85 -14.94
N ALA A 96 -0.52 -6.33 -14.34
CA ALA A 96 -1.28 -7.48 -14.80
C ALA A 96 -1.45 -7.41 -16.33
N LYS A 97 -0.93 -8.42 -17.04
CA LYS A 97 -1.36 -8.70 -18.41
C LYS A 97 -2.82 -9.11 -18.33
N ASN A 98 -3.71 -8.14 -18.45
CA ASN A 98 -5.09 -8.35 -18.84
C ASN A 98 -5.09 -8.84 -20.29
N GLU A 99 -4.78 -10.13 -20.45
CA GLU A 99 -4.97 -10.86 -21.68
C GLU A 99 -6.49 -11.04 -21.90
N LYS A 100 -7.07 -10.10 -22.64
CA LYS A 100 -8.33 -10.35 -23.34
C LYS A 100 -8.09 -11.35 -24.47
N THR A 101 -8.52 -12.58 -24.26
CA THR A 101 -8.81 -13.57 -25.32
C THR A 101 -9.75 -14.60 -24.69
N LYS A 102 -10.91 -14.99 -25.23
CA LYS A 102 -11.63 -14.69 -26.46
C LYS A 102 -13.09 -15.09 -26.20
#